data_AF-A0A3D2M9X3-F1
#
_entry.id   AF-A0A3D2M9X3-F1
#
_cell.length_a   1.000
_cell.length_b   1.000
_cell.length_c   1.000
_cell.angle_alpha   90.00
_cell.angle_beta   90.00
_cell.angle_gamma   90.00
#
_symmetry.space_group_name_H-M   'P 1'
#
loop_
_entity.id
_entity.type
_entity.pdbx_description
1 polymer ?
#
loop_
_entity_poly.entity_id
_entity_poly.type
_entity_poly.pdbx_seq_one_letter_code
_entity_poly.pdbx_strand_id
1 'polypeptide(L)'
;MKIGIDIDGVLNSQYNFCIDYGTKFCNEIGKYKLENVNAIDTTDMFLWDDEVAHKFWNKYRKDLVITLPAKKYASEVIEKLSNDGNKIYIITARRNGDEWFPDDLKNNVEKITKNWLKENKIYYDEIAFDVKDKGKYCKDHNINIMIEDDPINLRKLLYNTNIFVFDYPYNRNKEFSNLTRVYSWYDIYYKIKCIKEQQK
;
A
#
# COMPACT_ATOMS: atom_id res chain seq x y z
N MET A 1 -20.84 -1.21 3.14
CA MET A 1 -20.01 -2.02 2.20
C MET A 1 -18.81 -2.58 2.96
N LYS A 2 -18.16 -3.64 2.46
CA LYS A 2 -16.83 -4.08 2.88
C LYS A 2 -15.76 -3.41 2.01
N ILE A 3 -14.85 -2.67 2.63
CA ILE A 3 -13.79 -1.91 1.96
C ILE A 3 -12.45 -2.54 2.32
N GLY A 4 -11.74 -3.05 1.33
CA GLY A 4 -10.37 -3.52 1.42
C GLY A 4 -9.38 -2.38 1.22
N ILE A 5 -8.32 -2.34 2.03
CA ILE A 5 -7.31 -1.30 2.03
C ILE A 5 -5.93 -1.96 2.07
N ASP A 6 -5.08 -1.67 1.08
CA ASP A 6 -3.67 -2.05 1.14
C ASP A 6 -2.86 -1.15 2.10
N ILE A 7 -1.68 -1.60 2.50
CA ILE A 7 -0.78 -0.83 3.36
C ILE A 7 0.27 -0.04 2.57
N ASP A 8 1.03 -0.72 1.72
CA ASP A 8 2.30 -0.23 1.19
C ASP A 8 2.09 0.52 -0.12
N GLY A 9 1.97 1.84 -0.04
CA GLY A 9 1.55 2.70 -1.16
C GLY A 9 0.18 3.32 -0.94
N VAL A 10 -0.71 2.70 -0.17
CA VAL A 10 -2.04 3.24 0.15
C VAL A 10 -2.11 3.87 1.53
N LEU A 11 -1.85 3.13 2.62
CA LEU A 11 -1.85 3.68 3.98
C LEU A 11 -0.56 4.43 4.28
N ASN A 12 0.59 3.92 3.85
CA ASN A 12 1.87 4.62 3.97
C ASN A 12 2.30 5.21 2.61
N SER A 13 3.38 5.99 2.61
CA SER A 13 3.91 6.60 1.39
C SER A 13 5.16 5.87 0.88
N GLN A 14 5.08 4.55 0.70
CA GLN A 14 6.23 3.73 0.27
C GLN A 14 6.94 4.29 -0.98
N TYR A 15 6.21 4.67 -2.03
CA TYR A 15 6.82 5.22 -3.24
C TYR A 15 7.69 6.47 -2.97
N ASN A 16 7.17 7.43 -2.21
CA ASN A 16 7.94 8.64 -1.85
C ASN A 16 9.13 8.29 -0.95
N PHE A 17 8.93 7.37 0.00
CA PHE A 17 10.00 6.86 0.85
C PHE A 17 11.15 6.25 0.03
N CYS A 18 10.83 5.42 -0.98
CA CYS A 18 11.83 4.82 -1.86
C CYS A 18 12.67 5.89 -2.59
N ILE A 19 12.06 6.99 -3.04
CA ILE A 19 12.78 8.10 -3.69
C ILE A 19 13.67 8.84 -2.69
N ASP A 20 13.09 9.27 -1.56
CA ASP A 20 13.79 10.09 -0.56
C ASP A 20 14.97 9.33 0.05
N TYR A 21 14.74 8.08 0.47
CA TYR A 21 15.77 7.26 1.11
C TYR A 21 16.71 6.65 0.08
N GLY A 22 16.23 6.29 -1.11
CA GLY A 22 17.08 5.72 -2.15
C GLY A 22 18.09 6.72 -2.70
N THR A 23 17.67 7.97 -2.93
CA THR A 23 18.59 9.04 -3.34
C THR A 23 19.60 9.37 -2.23
N LYS A 24 19.17 9.39 -0.96
CA LYS A 24 20.07 9.48 0.19
C LYS A 24 21.10 8.35 0.19
N PHE A 25 20.66 7.10 0.03
CA PHE A 25 21.54 5.93 0.03
C PHE A 25 22.57 5.98 -1.10
N CYS A 26 22.15 6.36 -2.32
CA CYS A 26 23.06 6.56 -3.45
C CYS A 26 24.19 7.56 -3.12
N ASN A 27 23.85 8.67 -2.47
CA ASN A 27 24.84 9.68 -2.04
C ASN A 27 25.79 9.13 -0.97
N GLU A 28 25.28 8.38 0.00
CA GLU A 28 26.10 7.78 1.07
C GLU A 28 27.11 6.76 0.52
N ILE A 29 26.76 6.00 -0.53
CA ILE A 29 27.66 5.02 -1.15
C ILE A 29 28.46 5.59 -2.32
N GLY A 30 28.21 6.85 -2.72
CA GLY A 30 28.87 7.52 -3.83
C GLY A 30 28.64 6.86 -5.20
N LYS A 31 27.53 6.14 -5.38
CA LYS A 31 27.18 5.40 -6.60
C LYS A 31 25.68 5.46 -6.87
N TYR A 32 25.31 5.22 -8.14
CA TYR A 32 23.94 5.23 -8.64
C TYR A 32 23.25 6.59 -8.54
N LYS A 33 22.08 6.69 -9.16
CA LYS A 33 21.18 7.83 -9.10
C LYS A 33 19.77 7.34 -9.42
N LEU A 34 18.77 8.20 -9.22
CA LEU A 34 17.41 7.90 -9.65
C LEU A 34 17.35 7.88 -11.18
N GLU A 35 16.96 6.73 -11.74
CA GLU A 35 16.91 6.50 -13.19
C GLU A 35 15.46 6.39 -13.70
N ASN A 36 14.56 5.78 -12.91
CA ASN A 36 13.19 5.53 -13.34
C ASN A 36 12.13 5.83 -12.27
N VAL A 37 11.50 6.99 -12.35
CA VAL A 37 10.38 7.37 -11.47
C VAL A 37 9.07 6.62 -11.75
N ASN A 38 8.98 5.89 -12.86
CA ASN A 38 7.81 5.08 -13.19
C ASN A 38 7.95 3.63 -12.73
N ALA A 39 9.00 3.31 -11.96
CA ALA A 39 9.15 2.02 -11.28
C ALA A 39 8.45 2.03 -9.91
N ILE A 40 8.09 0.84 -9.41
CA ILE A 40 7.41 0.65 -8.12
C ILE A 40 8.40 0.44 -6.97
N ASP A 41 9.51 -0.25 -7.22
CA ASP A 41 10.52 -0.59 -6.22
C ASP A 41 11.87 0.09 -6.46
N THR A 42 12.73 0.04 -5.45
CA THR A 42 14.05 0.68 -5.49
C THR A 42 15.02 0.03 -6.48
N THR A 43 14.88 -1.26 -6.76
CA THR A 43 15.77 -1.97 -7.67
C THR A 43 15.64 -1.36 -9.07
N ASP A 44 14.41 -1.26 -9.55
CA ASP A 44 14.12 -0.68 -10.87
C ASP A 44 14.25 0.85 -10.89
N MET A 45 13.92 1.54 -9.79
CA MET A 45 14.06 3.01 -9.70
C MET A 45 15.51 3.48 -9.89
N PHE A 46 16.47 2.74 -9.34
CA PHE A 46 17.88 3.14 -9.27
C PHE A 46 18.82 2.22 -10.08
N LEU A 47 18.27 1.24 -10.79
CA LEU A 47 19.00 0.18 -11.52
C LEU A 47 20.02 -0.53 -10.62
N TRP A 48 19.60 -0.86 -9.40
CA TRP A 48 20.41 -1.62 -8.46
C TRP A 48 20.39 -3.12 -8.80
N ASP A 49 21.44 -3.82 -8.40
CA ASP A 49 21.39 -5.28 -8.27
C ASP A 49 20.75 -5.68 -6.92
N ASP A 50 20.48 -6.98 -6.76
CA ASP A 50 19.88 -7.52 -5.55
C ASP A 50 20.72 -7.25 -4.30
N GLU A 51 22.05 -7.25 -4.41
CA GLU A 51 22.95 -7.01 -3.28
C GLU A 51 22.79 -5.58 -2.74
N VAL A 52 22.77 -4.59 -3.63
CA VAL A 52 22.58 -3.18 -3.27
C VAL A 52 21.16 -2.95 -2.74
N ALA A 53 20.15 -3.55 -3.37
CA ALA A 53 18.76 -3.47 -2.92
C ALA A 53 18.59 -4.07 -1.51
N HIS A 54 19.19 -5.24 -1.24
CA HIS A 54 19.16 -5.84 0.10
C HIS A 54 19.87 -4.97 1.14
N LYS A 55 21.02 -4.34 0.82
CA LYS A 55 21.68 -3.40 1.73
C LYS A 55 20.80 -2.20 2.07
N PHE A 56 20.12 -1.64 1.07
CA PHE A 56 19.17 -0.56 1.26
C PHE A 56 18.03 -0.95 2.20
N TRP A 57 17.36 -2.08 1.93
CA TRP A 57 16.24 -2.54 2.74
C TRP A 57 16.70 -2.96 4.14
N ASN A 58 17.85 -3.62 4.29
CA ASN A 58 18.41 -3.91 5.61
C ASN A 58 18.61 -2.66 6.46
N LYS A 59 19.03 -1.56 5.82
CA LYS A 59 19.30 -0.29 6.50
C LYS A 59 18.04 0.47 6.87
N TYR A 60 17.05 0.54 5.97
CA TYR A 60 15.94 1.50 6.07
C TYR A 60 14.54 0.88 6.18
N ARG A 61 14.38 -0.45 6.06
CA ARG A 61 13.05 -1.08 6.16
C ARG A 61 12.35 -0.73 7.47
N LYS A 62 13.11 -0.64 8.58
CA LYS A 62 12.59 -0.23 9.89
C LYS A 62 11.91 1.13 9.85
N ASP A 63 12.52 2.10 9.16
CA ASP A 63 11.97 3.46 9.07
C ASP A 63 10.64 3.45 8.31
N LEU A 64 10.51 2.67 7.24
CA LEU A 64 9.25 2.53 6.49
C LEU A 64 8.14 1.86 7.32
N VAL A 65 8.44 0.77 8.03
CA VAL A 65 7.42 -0.10 8.62
C VAL A 65 7.08 0.23 10.08
N ILE A 66 7.90 1.04 10.75
CA ILE A 66 7.71 1.46 12.14
C ILE A 66 7.56 2.98 12.26
N THR A 67 8.46 3.75 11.63
CA THR A 67 8.59 5.18 11.95
C THR A 67 7.80 6.08 11.00
N LEU A 68 7.70 5.73 9.72
CA LEU A 68 7.01 6.54 8.72
C LEU A 68 5.51 6.60 9.07
N PRO A 69 4.93 7.80 9.25
CA PRO A 69 3.52 7.93 9.57
C PRO A 69 2.64 7.51 8.39
N ALA A 70 1.40 7.14 8.70
CA ALA A 70 0.36 6.96 7.69
C ALA A 70 0.13 8.25 6.90
N LYS A 71 -0.38 8.11 5.68
CA LYS A 71 -0.77 9.24 4.83
C LYS A 71 -1.75 10.15 5.57
N LYS A 72 -1.63 11.44 5.29
CA LYS A 72 -2.51 12.47 5.85
C LYS A 72 -3.98 12.09 5.68
N TYR A 73 -4.74 12.27 6.75
CA TYR A 73 -6.19 12.01 6.82
C TYR A 73 -6.62 10.53 6.68
N ALA A 74 -5.70 9.57 6.58
CA ALA A 74 -6.04 8.15 6.48
C ALA A 74 -6.92 7.68 7.65
N SER A 75 -6.42 7.85 8.89
CA SER A 75 -7.13 7.51 10.12
C SER A 75 -8.53 8.14 10.17
N GLU A 76 -8.60 9.45 9.94
CA GLU A 76 -9.84 10.22 10.04
C GLU A 76 -10.88 9.79 8.99
N VAL A 77 -10.46 9.59 7.73
CA VAL A 77 -11.37 9.16 6.66
C VAL A 77 -11.83 7.73 6.88
N ILE A 78 -10.95 6.83 7.32
CA ILE A 78 -11.33 5.44 7.61
C ILE A 78 -12.35 5.40 8.76
N GLU A 79 -12.19 6.22 9.79
CA GLU A 79 -13.17 6.36 10.87
C GLU A 79 -14.52 6.89 10.34
N LYS A 80 -14.52 7.92 9.48
CA LYS A 80 -15.74 8.40 8.80
C LYS A 80 -16.41 7.29 7.99
N LEU A 81 -15.64 6.53 7.21
CA LEU A 81 -16.16 5.42 6.42
C LEU A 81 -16.77 4.34 7.31
N SER A 82 -16.15 4.02 8.44
CA SER A 82 -16.70 3.09 9.43
C SER A 82 -18.02 3.61 10.02
N ASN A 83 -18.05 4.87 10.45
CA ASN A 83 -19.25 5.54 11.00
C ASN A 83 -20.41 5.61 10.00
N ASP A 84 -20.11 5.66 8.69
CA ASP A 84 -21.09 5.57 7.60
C ASP A 84 -21.62 4.12 7.38
N GLY A 85 -21.34 3.19 8.29
CA GLY A 85 -21.81 1.80 8.26
C GLY A 85 -21.02 0.88 7.33
N ASN A 86 -19.75 1.21 7.03
CA ASN A 86 -18.87 0.30 6.28
C ASN A 86 -18.05 -0.60 7.21
N LYS A 87 -17.64 -1.75 6.68
CA LYS A 87 -16.67 -2.65 7.30
C LYS A 87 -15.31 -2.47 6.64
N ILE A 88 -14.28 -2.29 7.44
CA ILE A 88 -12.92 -1.95 7.00
C ILE A 88 -12.02 -3.18 7.13
N TYR A 89 -11.41 -3.59 6.03
CA TYR A 89 -10.50 -4.73 5.94
C TYR A 89 -9.12 -4.23 5.53
N ILE A 90 -8.11 -4.51 6.34
CA ILE A 90 -6.71 -4.37 5.90
C ILE A 90 -6.29 -5.65 5.20
N ILE A 91 -5.83 -5.54 3.95
CA ILE A 91 -5.47 -6.70 3.12
C ILE A 91 -4.07 -6.47 2.57
N THR A 92 -3.08 -7.21 3.06
CA THR A 92 -1.66 -6.96 2.77
C THR A 92 -0.90 -8.23 2.41
N ALA A 93 0.12 -8.08 1.56
CA ALA A 93 1.07 -9.13 1.24
C ALA A 93 2.18 -9.30 2.30
N ARG A 94 2.28 -8.38 3.28
CA ARG A 94 3.24 -8.50 4.38
C ARG A 94 3.07 -9.84 5.10
N ARG A 95 4.19 -10.48 5.44
CA ARG A 95 4.23 -11.80 6.08
C ARG A 95 5.44 -11.94 7.00
N ASN A 96 5.34 -12.76 8.03
CA ASN A 96 6.51 -13.18 8.79
C ASN A 96 7.43 -14.05 7.90
N GLY A 97 8.74 -13.96 8.12
CA GLY A 97 9.76 -14.66 7.32
C GLY A 97 9.97 -14.07 5.93
N ASP A 98 9.53 -12.83 5.68
CA ASP A 98 9.83 -12.10 4.44
C ASP A 98 11.33 -11.77 4.38
N GLU A 99 11.99 -12.20 3.31
CA GLU A 99 13.43 -12.06 3.08
C GLU A 99 13.86 -10.61 2.83
N TRP A 100 12.92 -9.74 2.47
CA TRP A 100 13.17 -8.30 2.31
C TRP A 100 13.09 -7.53 3.63
N PHE A 101 12.84 -8.22 4.74
CA PHE A 101 12.96 -7.67 6.08
C PHE A 101 14.30 -8.04 6.73
N PRO A 102 14.90 -7.10 7.48
CA PRO A 102 16.03 -7.39 8.37
C PRO A 102 15.75 -8.57 9.31
N ASP A 103 16.82 -9.30 9.68
CA ASP A 103 16.72 -10.48 10.55
C ASP A 103 16.05 -10.20 11.90
N ASP A 104 16.25 -9.00 12.47
CA ASP A 104 15.63 -8.59 13.73
C ASP A 104 14.12 -8.27 13.60
N LEU A 105 13.63 -8.03 12.38
CA LEU A 105 12.23 -7.69 12.10
C LEU A 105 11.43 -8.84 11.48
N LYS A 106 12.06 -9.68 10.65
CA LYS A 106 11.37 -10.59 9.72
C LYS A 106 10.42 -11.57 10.39
N ASN A 107 10.69 -12.00 11.62
CA ASN A 107 9.83 -12.94 12.36
C ASN A 107 8.64 -12.26 13.07
N ASN A 108 8.59 -10.92 13.07
CA ASN A 108 7.59 -10.13 13.82
C ASN A 108 6.82 -9.14 12.93
N VAL A 109 6.89 -9.27 11.60
CA VAL A 109 6.30 -8.33 10.63
C VAL A 109 4.82 -8.06 10.90
N GLU A 110 4.04 -9.09 11.23
CA GLU A 110 2.61 -8.92 11.53
C GLU A 110 2.37 -8.11 12.80
N LYS A 111 3.14 -8.39 13.86
CA LYS A 111 3.06 -7.67 15.14
C LYS A 111 3.48 -6.21 14.96
N ILE A 112 4.57 -5.98 14.24
CA ILE A 112 5.07 -4.64 13.90
C ILE A 112 3.99 -3.87 13.14
N THR A 113 3.37 -4.51 12.14
CA THR A 113 2.31 -3.88 11.34
C THR A 113 1.09 -3.52 12.19
N LYS A 114 0.63 -4.41 13.08
CA LYS A 114 -0.49 -4.11 14.01
C LYS A 114 -0.15 -2.95 14.96
N ASN A 115 1.07 -2.90 15.48
CA ASN A 115 1.51 -1.78 16.32
C ASN A 115 1.53 -0.47 15.54
N TRP A 116 2.08 -0.48 14.32
CA TRP A 116 2.10 0.69 13.44
C TRP A 116 0.69 1.20 13.13
N LEU A 117 -0.26 0.31 12.81
CA LEU A 117 -1.66 0.66 12.60
C LEU A 117 -2.28 1.31 13.85
N LYS A 118 -2.00 0.76 15.04
CA LYS A 118 -2.47 1.30 16.32
C LYS A 118 -1.90 2.69 16.60
N GLU A 119 -0.59 2.88 16.43
CA GLU A 119 0.09 4.16 16.65
C GLU A 119 -0.41 5.25 15.71
N ASN A 120 -0.72 4.88 14.45
CA ASN A 120 -1.31 5.76 13.46
C ASN A 120 -2.84 5.89 13.57
N LYS A 121 -3.46 5.30 14.60
CA LYS A 121 -4.91 5.32 14.85
C LYS A 121 -5.73 4.85 13.64
N ILE A 122 -5.23 3.87 12.90
CA ILE A 122 -5.94 3.28 11.76
C ILE A 122 -6.95 2.27 12.29
N TYR A 123 -8.23 2.59 12.14
CA TYR A 123 -9.33 1.68 12.45
C TYR A 123 -9.43 0.56 11.41
N TYR A 124 -9.74 -0.66 11.84
CA TYR A 124 -10.13 -1.77 10.96
C TYR A 124 -10.99 -2.78 11.73
N ASP A 125 -11.89 -3.46 11.04
CA ASP A 125 -12.65 -4.59 11.59
C ASP A 125 -11.84 -5.88 11.48
N GLU A 126 -11.16 -6.08 10.34
CA GLU A 126 -10.41 -7.30 10.04
C GLU A 126 -9.06 -6.97 9.38
N ILE A 127 -8.08 -7.86 9.56
CA ILE A 127 -6.78 -7.78 8.90
C ILE A 127 -6.35 -9.15 8.37
N ALA A 128 -5.95 -9.20 7.11
CA ALA A 128 -5.42 -10.39 6.45
C ALA A 128 -3.97 -10.15 6.00
N PHE A 129 -3.06 -11.00 6.50
CA PHE A 129 -1.65 -11.04 6.16
C PHE A 129 -1.36 -12.14 5.13
N ASP A 130 -0.18 -12.09 4.52
CA ASP A 130 0.30 -13.05 3.51
C ASP A 130 -0.70 -13.29 2.37
N VAL A 131 -1.47 -12.25 1.99
CA VAL A 131 -2.47 -12.36 0.91
C VAL A 131 -1.77 -12.22 -0.44
N LYS A 132 -1.37 -13.37 -1.01
CA LYS A 132 -0.68 -13.45 -2.31
C LYS A 132 -1.59 -13.17 -3.51
N ASP A 133 -2.87 -13.49 -3.37
CA ASP A 133 -3.91 -13.23 -4.37
C ASP A 133 -5.06 -12.43 -3.73
N LYS A 134 -4.91 -11.11 -3.78
CA LYS A 134 -5.91 -10.17 -3.27
C LYS A 134 -7.22 -10.23 -4.05
N GLY A 135 -7.17 -10.60 -5.34
CA GLY A 135 -8.36 -10.80 -6.18
C GLY A 135 -9.24 -11.91 -5.65
N LYS A 136 -8.65 -13.09 -5.47
CA LYS A 136 -9.33 -14.24 -4.87
C LYS A 136 -9.85 -13.93 -3.47
N TYR A 137 -9.01 -13.33 -2.61
CA TYR A 137 -9.44 -12.94 -1.26
C TYR A 137 -10.64 -11.99 -1.30
N CYS A 138 -10.61 -10.96 -2.14
CA CYS A 138 -11.71 -10.01 -2.27
C CYS A 138 -13.02 -10.70 -2.67
N LYS A 139 -12.96 -11.61 -3.64
CA LYS A 139 -14.12 -12.39 -4.08
C LYS A 139 -14.68 -13.28 -2.96
N ASP A 140 -13.82 -14.08 -2.32
CA ASP A 140 -14.23 -15.05 -1.29
C ASP A 140 -14.81 -14.35 -0.04
N HIS A 141 -14.31 -13.17 0.31
CA HIS A 141 -14.76 -12.40 1.48
C HIS A 141 -15.83 -11.35 1.15
N ASN A 142 -16.28 -11.27 -0.11
CA ASN A 142 -17.25 -10.29 -0.61
C ASN A 142 -16.84 -8.83 -0.36
N ILE A 143 -15.56 -8.52 -0.59
CA ILE A 143 -15.03 -7.16 -0.54
C ILE A 143 -15.64 -6.38 -1.71
N ASN A 144 -16.34 -5.28 -1.40
CA ASN A 144 -17.06 -4.50 -2.42
C ASN A 144 -16.13 -3.55 -3.19
N ILE A 145 -15.14 -2.98 -2.49
CA ILE A 145 -14.14 -2.05 -3.05
C ILE A 145 -12.77 -2.41 -2.45
N MET A 146 -11.74 -2.52 -3.29
CA MET A 146 -10.32 -2.59 -2.85
C MET A 146 -9.57 -1.32 -3.26
N ILE A 147 -8.86 -0.71 -2.32
CA ILE A 147 -7.96 0.43 -2.55
C ILE A 147 -6.53 -0.10 -2.65
N GLU A 148 -5.91 0.06 -3.82
CA GLU A 148 -4.65 -0.59 -4.19
C GLU A 148 -3.87 0.31 -5.16
N ASP A 149 -2.54 0.26 -5.13
CA ASP A 149 -1.68 0.97 -6.07
C ASP A 149 -0.86 0.07 -6.99
N ASP A 150 -0.51 -1.15 -6.58
CA ASP A 150 0.42 -2.04 -7.29
C ASP A 150 -0.23 -2.65 -8.57
N PRO A 151 0.31 -2.38 -9.78
CA PRO A 151 -0.15 -2.98 -11.03
C PRO A 151 -0.30 -4.51 -11.03
N ILE A 152 0.55 -5.25 -10.32
CA ILE A 152 0.45 -6.71 -10.20
C ILE A 152 -0.83 -7.09 -9.44
N ASN A 153 -1.11 -6.41 -8.32
CA ASN A 153 -2.33 -6.64 -7.54
C ASN A 153 -3.57 -6.14 -8.29
N LEU A 154 -3.49 -4.98 -8.94
CA LEU A 154 -4.58 -4.42 -9.76
C LEU A 154 -5.06 -5.43 -10.81
N ARG A 155 -4.15 -6.09 -11.54
CA ARG A 155 -4.50 -7.12 -12.52
C ARG A 155 -5.24 -8.30 -11.89
N LYS A 156 -4.83 -8.76 -10.71
CA LYS A 156 -5.51 -9.85 -9.98
C LYS A 156 -6.89 -9.43 -9.49
N LEU A 157 -7.08 -8.15 -9.16
CA LEU A 157 -8.35 -7.62 -8.66
C LEU A 157 -9.41 -7.46 -9.77
N LEU A 158 -8.99 -7.36 -11.05
CA LEU A 158 -9.92 -7.23 -12.18
C LEU A 158 -10.99 -8.32 -12.14
N TYR A 159 -12.25 -7.92 -12.33
CA TYR A 159 -13.44 -8.78 -12.31
C TYR A 159 -13.76 -9.46 -10.95
N ASN A 160 -12.96 -9.24 -9.91
CA ASN A 160 -13.18 -9.83 -8.58
C ASN A 160 -13.77 -8.84 -7.56
N THR A 161 -13.56 -7.53 -7.75
CA THR A 161 -14.11 -6.46 -6.90
C THR A 161 -14.07 -5.11 -7.64
N ASN A 162 -14.72 -4.08 -7.11
CA ASN A 162 -14.49 -2.73 -7.60
C ASN A 162 -13.13 -2.23 -7.11
N ILE A 163 -12.42 -1.48 -7.94
CA ILE A 163 -11.03 -1.10 -7.66
C ILE A 163 -10.92 0.41 -7.63
N PHE A 164 -10.35 0.91 -6.53
CA PHE A 164 -9.88 2.29 -6.42
C PHE A 164 -8.36 2.29 -6.55
N VAL A 165 -7.85 2.79 -7.67
CA VAL A 165 -6.41 2.85 -7.97
C VAL A 165 -5.82 4.07 -7.27
N PHE A 166 -5.01 3.87 -6.22
CA PHE A 166 -4.31 4.98 -5.59
C PHE A 166 -3.19 5.46 -6.51
N ASP A 167 -3.25 6.73 -6.92
CA ASP A 167 -2.45 7.23 -8.03
C ASP A 167 -0.95 7.35 -7.71
N TYR A 168 -0.14 6.72 -8.55
CA TYR A 168 1.31 6.90 -8.62
C TYR A 168 1.81 6.79 -10.06
N PRO A 169 3.02 7.31 -10.40
CA PRO A 169 3.53 7.26 -11.76
C PRO A 169 3.53 5.86 -12.40
N TYR A 170 3.90 4.81 -11.66
CA TYR A 170 3.97 3.44 -12.16
C TYR A 170 2.62 2.81 -12.53
N ASN A 171 1.49 3.36 -12.07
CA ASN A 171 0.16 2.83 -12.36
C ASN A 171 -0.70 3.75 -13.26
N ARG A 172 -0.09 4.74 -13.93
CA ARG A 172 -0.75 5.66 -14.88
C ARG A 172 -0.78 5.16 -16.33
N ASN A 173 -0.41 3.90 -16.56
CA ASN A 173 -0.48 3.30 -17.89
C ASN A 173 -1.95 3.19 -18.39
N LYS A 174 -2.12 2.95 -19.69
CA LYS A 174 -3.46 2.83 -20.32
C LYS A 174 -4.25 1.60 -19.85
N GLU A 175 -3.59 0.61 -19.26
CA GLU A 175 -4.23 -0.63 -18.81
C GLU A 175 -5.30 -0.37 -17.75
N PHE A 176 -5.05 0.60 -16.86
CA PHE A 176 -5.94 0.93 -15.75
C PHE A 176 -6.77 2.20 -16.00
N SER A 177 -6.89 2.66 -17.25
CA SER A 177 -7.59 3.91 -17.57
C SER A 177 -9.09 3.88 -17.28
N ASN A 178 -9.69 2.68 -17.29
CA ASN A 178 -11.11 2.48 -17.03
C ASN A 178 -11.42 2.23 -15.55
N LEU A 179 -10.40 2.18 -14.68
CA LEU A 179 -10.59 2.00 -13.24
C LEU A 179 -10.77 3.36 -12.55
N THR A 180 -11.48 3.36 -11.42
CA THR A 180 -11.64 4.56 -10.61
C THR A 180 -10.31 4.91 -9.96
N ARG A 181 -9.68 5.99 -10.40
CA ARG A 181 -8.43 6.50 -9.82
C ARG A 181 -8.72 7.40 -8.62
N VAL A 182 -7.91 7.33 -7.57
CA VAL A 182 -8.00 8.18 -6.38
C VAL A 182 -6.65 8.82 -6.05
N TYR A 183 -6.69 10.05 -5.55
CA TYR A 183 -5.47 10.86 -5.33
C TYR A 183 -5.20 11.19 -3.86
N SER A 184 -6.21 11.03 -3.00
CA SER A 184 -6.10 11.30 -1.57
C SER A 184 -7.21 10.59 -0.79
N TRP A 185 -7.08 10.53 0.54
CA TRP A 185 -8.10 9.95 1.41
C TRP A 185 -9.46 10.67 1.33
N TYR A 186 -9.47 11.99 1.22
CA TYR A 186 -10.74 12.71 1.06
C TYR A 186 -11.38 12.52 -0.32
N ASP A 187 -10.58 12.30 -1.36
CA ASP A 187 -11.07 11.92 -2.70
C ASP A 187 -11.68 10.51 -2.68
N ILE A 188 -11.07 9.55 -1.96
CA ILE A 188 -11.66 8.24 -1.68
C ILE A 188 -13.02 8.39 -0.99
N TYR A 189 -13.08 9.20 0.07
CA TYR A 189 -14.32 9.41 0.84
C TYR A 189 -15.45 9.93 -0.06
N TYR A 190 -15.18 10.97 -0.83
CA TYR A 190 -16.13 11.55 -1.77
C TYR A 190 -16.68 10.52 -2.76
N LYS A 191 -15.79 9.75 -3.42
CA LYS A 191 -16.19 8.74 -4.41
C LYS A 191 -17.00 7.61 -3.82
N ILE A 192 -16.68 7.17 -2.60
CA ILE A 192 -17.47 6.16 -1.88
C ILE A 192 -18.86 6.69 -1.55
N LYS A 193 -19.00 7.96 -1.16
CA LYS A 193 -20.31 8.56 -0.92
C LYS A 193 -21.16 8.62 -2.18
N CYS A 194 -20.60 9.05 -3.31
CA CYS A 194 -21.32 9.08 -4.58
C CYS A 194 -21.85 7.70 -5.00
N ILE A 195 -21.06 6.63 -4.80
CA ILE A 195 -21.51 5.26 -5.08
C ILE A 195 -22.71 4.88 -4.21
N LYS A 196 -22.69 5.22 -2.92
CA LYS A 196 -23.81 4.93 -2.01
C LYS A 196 -25.08 5.70 -2.35
N GLU A 197 -24.95 6.94 -2.83
CA GLU A 197 -26.09 7.78 -3.22
C GLU A 197 -26.77 7.27 -4.49
N GLN A 198 -26.02 6.69 -5.43
CA GLN A 198 -26.55 6.08 -6.66
C GLN A 198 -27.27 4.74 -6.42
N GLN A 199 -27.09 4.12 -5.25
CA GLN A 199 -27.71 2.85 -4.87
C GLN A 199 -28.99 3.02 -4.03
N LYS A 200 -29.37 4.26 -3.70
CA LYS A 200 -30.63 4.62 -3.03
C LYS A 200 -31.71 4.91 -4.06
#